data_AF-A0A8H5ZMQ0-F1
#
_entry.id   AF-A0A8H5ZMQ0-F1
#
_cell.length_a   1.000
_cell.length_b   1.000
_cell.length_c   1.000
_cell.angle_alpha   90.00
_cell.angle_beta   90.00
_cell.angle_gamma   90.00
#
_symmetry.space_group_name_H-M   'P 1'
#
loop_
_entity.id
_entity.type
_entity.pdbx_description
1 polymer ?
#
loop_
_entity_poly.entity_id
_entity_poly.type
_entity_poly.pdbx_seq_one_letter_code
_entity_poly.pdbx_strand_id
1 'polypeptide(L)'
;MTDALNIVDGVRLARSVCLEPELPRQILTGEVYTAINQLTDDIDLGITSMTAGTQIRQLGKGHELIELSEEKNLEAFKKDTEAWAKSLAEDKEKKKYGFVDVESVKAVPYRSPARTLYNMG
;
A
#
# COMPACT_ATOMS: atom_id res chain seq x y z
N MET A 1 -17.87 9.85 8.97
CA MET A 1 -17.71 8.44 9.40
C MET A 1 -17.71 8.34 10.92
N THR A 2 -16.84 9.09 11.60
CA THR A 2 -16.73 9.12 13.07
C THR A 2 -18.06 9.47 13.77
N ASP A 3 -18.84 10.39 13.20
CA ASP A 3 -20.16 10.75 13.75
C ASP A 3 -21.13 9.58 13.86
N ALA A 4 -20.98 8.54 13.01
CA ALA A 4 -21.81 7.35 13.08
C ALA A 4 -21.60 6.58 14.40
N LEU A 5 -20.43 6.69 15.03
CA LEU A 5 -20.14 6.05 16.32
C LEU A 5 -20.99 6.62 17.48
N ASN A 6 -21.70 7.74 17.27
CA ASN A 6 -22.70 8.22 18.24
C ASN A 6 -23.95 7.34 18.32
N ILE A 7 -24.19 6.48 17.31
CA ILE A 7 -25.41 5.66 17.21
C ILE A 7 -25.13 4.16 16.98
N VAL A 8 -23.89 3.77 16.65
CA VAL A 8 -23.47 2.37 16.50
C VAL A 8 -22.21 2.08 17.31
N ASP A 9 -22.02 0.82 17.71
CA ASP A 9 -20.83 0.39 18.47
C ASP A 9 -19.54 0.40 17.64
N GLY A 10 -19.65 0.40 16.32
CA GLY A 10 -18.47 0.38 15.45
C GLY A 10 -18.78 0.51 13.97
N VAL A 11 -17.79 0.98 13.22
CA VAL A 11 -17.80 1.06 11.76
C VAL A 11 -16.71 0.15 11.22
N ARG A 12 -17.08 -0.78 10.33
CA ARG A 12 -16.11 -1.64 9.64
C ARG A 12 -15.59 -0.96 8.39
N LEU A 13 -14.27 -0.93 8.26
CA LEU A 13 -13.59 -0.51 7.04
C LEU A 13 -13.01 -1.74 6.34
N ALA A 14 -13.14 -1.77 5.02
CA ALA A 14 -12.72 -2.88 4.19
C ALA A 14 -11.48 -2.49 3.35
N ARG A 15 -11.64 -2.34 2.03
CA ARG A 15 -10.52 -2.17 1.08
C ARG A 15 -9.58 -1.01 1.43
N SER A 16 -10.12 0.12 1.89
CA SER A 16 -9.31 1.29 2.24
C SER A 16 -8.22 0.97 3.28
N VAL A 17 -8.54 0.17 4.29
CA VAL A 17 -7.57 -0.19 5.36
C VAL A 17 -6.57 -1.24 4.90
N CYS A 18 -6.84 -1.97 3.81
CA CYS A 18 -5.86 -2.91 3.25
C CYS A 18 -4.64 -2.19 2.67
N LEU A 19 -4.85 -1.01 2.05
CA LEU A 19 -3.79 -0.19 1.47
C LEU A 19 -3.30 0.88 2.45
N GLU A 20 -4.14 1.26 3.41
CA GLU A 20 -3.83 2.26 4.44
C GLU A 20 -4.13 1.74 5.86
N PRO A 21 -3.25 0.88 6.45
CA PRO A 21 -3.49 0.28 7.76
C PRO A 21 -3.61 1.29 8.91
N GLU A 22 -3.04 2.47 8.76
CA GLU A 22 -3.05 3.56 9.74
C GLU A 22 -4.31 4.45 9.64
N LEU A 23 -5.13 4.30 8.59
CA LEU A 23 -6.30 5.13 8.32
C LEU A 23 -7.26 5.25 9.53
N PRO A 24 -7.58 4.18 10.28
CA PRO A 24 -8.46 4.32 11.45
C PRO A 24 -7.88 5.25 12.53
N ARG A 25 -6.56 5.13 12.82
CA ARG A 25 -5.88 6.00 13.77
C ARG A 25 -5.93 7.44 13.28
N GLN A 26 -5.57 7.66 12.01
CA GLN A 26 -5.49 8.99 11.41
C GLN A 26 -6.85 9.70 11.36
N ILE A 27 -7.94 8.97 11.10
CA ILE A 27 -9.29 9.53 11.17
C ILE A 27 -9.67 9.89 12.61
N LEU A 28 -9.33 9.06 13.60
CA LEU A 28 -9.63 9.34 15.00
C LEU A 28 -8.82 10.51 15.57
N THR A 29 -7.59 10.73 15.10
CA THR A 29 -6.74 11.86 15.51
C THR A 29 -7.02 13.14 14.72
N GLY A 30 -7.88 13.09 13.70
CA GLY A 30 -8.17 14.21 12.81
C GLY A 30 -7.02 14.55 11.84
N GLU A 31 -6.06 13.63 11.65
CA GLU A 31 -4.99 13.76 10.65
C GLU A 31 -5.55 13.73 9.22
N VAL A 32 -6.55 12.88 8.97
CA VAL A 32 -7.25 12.75 7.67
C VAL A 32 -8.73 12.45 7.87
N TYR A 33 -9.55 12.62 6.84
CA TYR A 33 -10.99 12.32 6.87
C TYR A 33 -11.43 11.21 5.92
N THR A 34 -10.56 10.81 4.99
CA THR A 34 -10.83 9.83 3.92
C THR A 34 -9.59 9.02 3.60
N ALA A 35 -9.80 7.87 2.98
CA ALA A 35 -8.75 7.10 2.31
C ALA A 35 -8.28 7.81 1.03
N ILE A 36 -7.06 7.52 0.62
CA ILE A 36 -6.47 7.96 -0.64
C ILE A 36 -7.04 7.12 -1.79
N ASN A 37 -7.45 7.80 -2.87
CA ASN A 37 -7.86 7.10 -4.09
C ASN A 37 -6.63 6.64 -4.87
N GLN A 38 -6.38 5.33 -4.87
CA GLN A 38 -5.23 4.72 -5.52
C GLN A 38 -5.44 4.66 -7.05
N LEU A 39 -4.36 4.74 -7.83
CA LEU A 39 -4.43 4.68 -9.30
C LEU A 39 -4.52 3.24 -9.85
N THR A 40 -4.42 2.23 -9.00
CA THR A 40 -4.63 0.83 -9.38
C THR A 40 -6.09 0.54 -9.66
N ASP A 41 -6.38 -0.25 -10.68
CA ASP A 41 -7.75 -0.71 -10.95
C ASP A 41 -8.20 -1.73 -9.88
N ASP A 42 -9.29 -1.41 -9.17
CA ASP A 42 -9.90 -2.21 -8.12
C ASP A 42 -10.30 -3.62 -8.56
N ILE A 43 -10.55 -3.84 -9.86
CA ILE A 43 -10.97 -5.15 -10.39
C ILE A 43 -9.82 -5.96 -11.01
N ASP A 44 -8.64 -5.37 -11.17
CA ASP A 44 -7.46 -6.09 -11.63
C ASP A 44 -6.86 -6.90 -10.48
N LEU A 45 -7.29 -8.16 -10.38
CA LEU A 45 -6.81 -9.09 -9.36
C LEU A 45 -5.31 -9.34 -9.41
N GLY A 46 -4.68 -9.22 -10.59
CA GLY A 46 -3.25 -9.45 -10.75
C GLY A 46 -2.42 -8.38 -10.06
N ILE A 47 -2.68 -7.11 -10.41
CA ILE A 47 -1.94 -5.98 -9.83
C ILE A 47 -2.30 -5.80 -8.35
N THR A 48 -3.57 -5.91 -7.98
CA THR A 48 -4.02 -5.71 -6.59
C THR A 48 -3.46 -6.79 -5.64
N SER A 49 -3.37 -8.05 -6.09
CA SER A 49 -2.72 -9.11 -5.31
C SER A 49 -1.21 -8.88 -5.16
N MET A 50 -0.55 -8.42 -6.22
CA MET A 50 0.88 -8.10 -6.16
C MET A 50 1.15 -6.92 -5.23
N THR A 51 0.33 -5.87 -5.30
CA THR A 51 0.39 -4.72 -4.39
C THR A 51 0.24 -5.17 -2.94
N ALA A 52 -0.80 -5.93 -2.62
CA ALA A 52 -1.06 -6.37 -1.24
C ALA A 52 0.10 -7.18 -0.65
N GLY A 53 0.61 -8.17 -1.39
CA GLY A 53 1.72 -8.97 -0.90
C GLY A 53 3.04 -8.18 -0.80
N THR A 54 3.26 -7.22 -1.68
CA THR A 54 4.40 -6.30 -1.62
C THR A 54 4.32 -5.39 -0.39
N GLN A 55 3.14 -4.82 -0.11
CA GLN A 55 2.93 -3.97 1.06
C GLN A 55 3.08 -4.75 2.37
N ILE A 56 2.58 -5.99 2.46
CA ILE A 56 2.83 -6.87 3.61
C ILE A 56 4.33 -7.11 3.80
N ARG A 57 5.07 -7.33 2.71
CA ARG A 57 6.53 -7.51 2.75
C ARG A 57 7.26 -6.23 3.19
N GLN A 58 6.81 -5.05 2.75
CA GLN A 58 7.34 -3.76 3.19
C GLN A 58 7.16 -3.57 4.69
N LEU A 59 5.97 -3.85 5.23
CA LEU A 59 5.72 -3.82 6.68
C LEU A 59 6.63 -4.80 7.43
N GLY A 60 6.79 -6.02 6.91
CA GLY A 60 7.69 -7.02 7.49
C GLY A 60 9.17 -6.58 7.54
N LYS A 61 9.57 -5.63 6.67
CA LYS A 61 10.90 -5.01 6.67
C LYS A 61 10.96 -3.71 7.48
N GLY A 62 9.87 -3.30 8.12
CA GLY A 62 9.80 -2.02 8.84
C GLY A 62 9.82 -0.81 7.92
N HIS A 63 9.33 -0.96 6.68
CA HIS A 63 9.20 0.11 5.71
C HIS A 63 7.76 0.64 5.66
N GLU A 64 7.63 1.89 5.25
CA GLU A 64 6.36 2.43 4.78
C GLU A 64 5.88 1.72 3.53
N LEU A 65 4.55 1.75 3.37
CA LEU A 65 3.90 1.23 2.18
C LEU A 65 4.17 2.14 0.99
N ILE A 66 4.35 1.55 -0.18
CA ILE A 66 4.36 2.33 -1.42
C ILE A 66 3.01 3.02 -1.62
N GLU A 67 3.05 4.32 -1.92
CA GLU A 67 1.88 5.13 -2.26
C GLU A 67 1.63 5.08 -3.76
N LEU A 68 0.51 4.46 -4.18
CA LEU A 68 0.20 4.21 -5.59
C LEU A 68 -0.81 5.21 -6.17
N SER A 69 -1.21 6.24 -5.43
CA SER A 69 -1.89 7.41 -6.00
C SER A 69 -0.94 8.34 -6.77
N GLU A 70 0.37 8.21 -6.58
CA GLU A 70 1.39 8.93 -7.33
C GLU A 70 1.79 8.15 -8.59
N GLU A 71 1.58 8.74 -9.78
CA GLU A 71 1.84 8.09 -11.07
C GLU A 71 3.29 7.58 -11.19
N LYS A 72 4.27 8.38 -10.74
CA LYS A 72 5.68 7.98 -10.72
C LYS A 72 5.94 6.73 -9.88
N ASN A 73 5.28 6.60 -8.73
CA ASN A 73 5.43 5.43 -7.87
C ASN A 73 4.73 4.22 -8.48
N LEU A 74 3.57 4.41 -9.11
CA LEU A 74 2.87 3.35 -9.84
C LEU A 74 3.72 2.82 -11.00
N GLU A 75 4.32 3.70 -11.80
CA GLU A 75 5.22 3.31 -12.90
C GLU A 75 6.45 2.55 -12.38
N ALA A 76 7.08 3.05 -11.32
CA ALA A 76 8.20 2.38 -10.68
C ALA A 76 7.82 0.99 -10.15
N PHE A 77 6.65 0.88 -9.51
CA PHE A 77 6.11 -0.38 -9.01
C PHE A 77 5.82 -1.39 -10.14
N LYS A 78 5.24 -0.94 -11.25
CA LYS A 78 4.99 -1.78 -12.43
C LYS A 78 6.29 -2.30 -13.02
N LYS A 79 7.31 -1.44 -13.14
CA LYS A 79 8.64 -1.81 -13.63
C LYS A 79 9.29 -2.88 -12.76
N ASP A 80 9.28 -2.69 -11.44
CA ASP A 80 9.85 -3.65 -10.49
C ASP A 80 9.07 -4.97 -10.54
N THR A 81 7.74 -4.92 -10.64
CA THR A 81 6.87 -6.10 -10.77
C THR A 81 7.17 -6.89 -12.05
N GLU A 82 7.34 -6.21 -13.18
CA GLU A 82 7.72 -6.85 -14.45
C GLU A 82 9.11 -7.51 -14.36
N ALA A 83 10.08 -6.82 -13.75
CA ALA A 83 11.41 -7.37 -13.53
C ALA A 83 11.36 -8.61 -12.62
N TRP A 84 10.60 -8.55 -11.52
CA TRP A 84 10.39 -9.68 -10.62
C TRP A 84 9.77 -10.87 -11.33
N ALA A 85 8.71 -10.65 -12.12
CA ALA A 85 8.02 -11.69 -12.87
C ALA A 85 8.93 -12.38 -13.90
N LYS A 86 9.74 -11.62 -14.65
CA LYS A 86 10.77 -12.18 -15.55
C LYS A 86 11.79 -13.01 -14.76
N SER A 87 12.23 -12.47 -13.63
CA SER A 87 13.23 -13.11 -12.79
C SER A 87 12.74 -14.42 -12.14
N LEU A 88 11.44 -14.54 -11.88
CA LEU A 88 10.76 -15.77 -11.44
C LEU A 88 10.65 -16.78 -12.57
N ALA A 89 10.29 -16.34 -13.78
CA ALA A 89 10.18 -17.22 -14.95
C ALA A 89 11.52 -17.87 -15.34
N GLU A 90 12.63 -17.15 -15.12
CA GLU A 90 13.99 -17.62 -15.40
C GLU A 90 14.59 -18.49 -14.28
N ASP A 91 13.95 -18.56 -13.11
CA ASP A 91 14.47 -19.26 -11.93
C ASP A 91 14.25 -20.78 -12.01
N LYS A 92 15.13 -21.45 -12.76
CA LYS A 92 15.13 -22.92 -12.93
C LYS A 92 15.33 -23.68 -11.61
N GLU A 93 15.98 -23.07 -10.63
CA GLU A 93 16.27 -23.69 -9.33
C GLU A 93 15.13 -23.51 -8.32
N LYS A 94 14.09 -22.74 -8.65
CA LYS A 94 12.91 -22.46 -7.81
C LYS A 94 13.28 -21.90 -6.42
N LYS A 95 14.31 -21.05 -6.37
CA LYS A 95 14.78 -20.37 -5.16
C LYS A 95 14.02 -19.09 -4.85
N LYS A 96 13.39 -18.46 -5.86
CA LYS A 96 12.61 -17.23 -5.74
C LYS A 96 11.15 -17.56 -5.49
N TYR A 97 10.54 -16.82 -4.57
CA TYR A 97 9.15 -16.99 -4.18
C TYR A 97 8.61 -15.70 -3.55
N GLY A 98 7.29 -15.60 -3.48
CA GLY A 98 6.59 -14.48 -2.87
C GLY A 98 6.46 -13.27 -3.79
N PHE A 99 6.57 -12.08 -3.19
CA PHE A 99 6.22 -10.80 -3.81
C PHE A 99 7.46 -9.94 -4.05
N VAL A 100 7.30 -8.97 -4.95
CA VAL A 100 8.38 -8.09 -5.40
C VAL A 100 8.91 -7.21 -4.26
N ASP A 101 10.21 -6.94 -4.30
CA ASP A 101 10.82 -5.86 -3.54
C ASP A 101 10.82 -4.59 -4.38
N VAL A 102 10.30 -3.50 -3.82
CA VAL A 102 10.31 -2.19 -4.50
C VAL A 102 11.69 -1.57 -4.34
N GLU A 103 12.44 -1.52 -5.44
CA GLU A 103 13.81 -1.00 -5.49
C GLU A 103 13.87 0.35 -6.22
N SER A 104 12.93 0.59 -7.14
CA SER A 104 12.83 1.83 -7.92
C SER A 104 12.30 3.02 -7.11
N VAL A 105 11.76 2.79 -5.91
CA VAL A 105 11.33 3.83 -4.96
C VAL A 105 12.11 3.65 -3.66
N LYS A 106 12.68 4.74 -3.14
CA LYS A 106 13.44 4.70 -1.89
C LYS A 106 12.52 4.32 -0.72
N ALA A 107 12.83 3.22 -0.05
CA ALA A 107 12.15 2.83 1.17
C ALA A 107 12.28 3.89 2.27
N VAL A 108 11.19 4.14 2.97
CA VAL A 108 11.10 5.04 4.12
C VAL A 108 10.84 4.17 5.37
N PRO A 109 11.50 4.41 6.52
CA PRO A 109 11.19 3.66 7.74
C PRO A 109 9.73 3.86 8.17
N TYR A 110 9.08 2.79 8.60
CA TYR A 110 7.69 2.80 9.04
C TYR A 110 7.45 3.80 10.18
N ARG A 111 6.34 4.56 10.09
CA ARG A 111 5.97 5.68 10.97
C ARG A 111 6.99 6.82 11.01
N SER A 112 7.74 7.02 9.93
CA SER A 112 8.53 8.24 9.78
C SER A 112 7.61 9.47 9.71
N PRO A 113 8.02 10.63 10.25
CA PRO A 113 7.21 11.86 10.25
C PRO A 113 6.78 12.35 8.86
N ALA A 114 7.43 11.87 7.80
CA ALA A 114 7.12 12.19 6.41
C ALA A 114 5.71 11.74 5.97
N ARG A 115 5.06 10.79 6.68
CA ARG A 115 3.74 10.26 6.32
C ARG A 115 2.61 11.29 6.49
N THR A 116 2.77 12.26 7.39
CA THR A 116 1.68 13.18 7.78
C THR A 116 1.40 14.30 6.77
N LEU A 117 2.16 14.39 5.67
CA LEU A 117 2.09 15.53 4.76
C LEU A 117 1.25 15.30 3.49
N TYR A 118 0.71 14.10 3.28
CA TYR A 118 -0.02 13.78 2.06
C TYR A 118 -1.51 14.14 2.19
N ASN A 119 -1.91 15.20 1.47
CA ASN A 119 -3.26 15.71 1.22
C ASN A 119 -3.98 16.47 2.35
N MET A 120 -3.57 17.73 2.55
CA MET A 120 -4.49 18.83 2.91
C MET A 120 -5.12 19.47 1.64
N GLY A 121 -5.52 18.66 0.66
CA GLY A 121 -6.12 19.10 -0.60
C GLY A 121 -7.57 18.67 -0.72
#